data_AF-A0A3B1DJM7-F1
#
_entry.id   AF-A0A3B1DJM7-F1
#
_cell.length_a   1.000
_cell.length_b   1.000
_cell.length_c   1.000
_cell.angle_alpha   90.00
_cell.angle_beta   90.00
_cell.angle_gamma   90.00
#
_symmetry.space_group_name_H-M   'P 1'
#
loop_
_entity.id
_entity.type
_entity.pdbx_description
1 polymer ?
#
loop_
_entity_poly.entity_id
_entity_poly.type
_entity_poly.pdbx_seq_one_letter_code
_entity_poly.pdbx_strand_id
1 'polypeptide(L)'
;PLSPEQRTARFVCVMALAAPPPSGDTHPGGTPSQWQTRRVVKKRHTDLLPHWEQDGAIYSITFCLLKGTLSDSERQLVLDACLHWHPSRLRVHIAVVMPDHVHMLFTPQRQADGHWPSLAWAMQSIKGFTGRRINELRGCTGRLWLDEYFDHIVRDEREYFEVLRYFADNPVRQKLAEHWLEYPFVGGEVVERHQTRGLKIPAPREGETRGLKGPAPAGWEDSAPSLNPRVLAITRGTFEGRIGLPGDVPRGENGFGYDPLFLVGPEFVRTSAELEPSEKNRLSHRGDAAAKMLAQLRLLRTRKLE
;
A
#
# COMPACT_ATOMS: atom_id res chain seq x y z
N PRO A 1 -16.61 23.37 21.77
CA PRO A 1 -16.78 22.02 21.17
C PRO A 1 -17.28 22.13 19.72
N LEU A 2 -16.77 21.31 18.79
CA LEU A 2 -17.22 21.31 17.40
C LEU A 2 -18.67 20.80 17.31
N SER A 3 -19.50 21.46 16.49
CA SER A 3 -20.89 21.03 16.23
C SER A 3 -20.95 19.66 15.56
N PRO A 4 -22.08 18.93 15.63
CA PRO A 4 -22.26 17.66 14.93
C PRO A 4 -22.02 17.76 13.42
N GLU A 5 -22.41 18.87 12.76
CA GLU A 5 -22.15 19.07 11.33
C GLU A 5 -20.65 19.16 11.06
N GLN A 6 -19.91 19.93 11.88
CA GLN A 6 -18.46 20.13 11.77
C GLN A 6 -17.64 18.85 12.01
N ARG A 7 -18.24 17.81 12.59
CA ARG A 7 -17.61 16.51 12.85
C ARG A 7 -17.98 15.44 11.84
N THR A 8 -18.77 15.78 10.82
CA THR A 8 -19.16 14.83 9.78
C THR A 8 -17.94 14.45 8.93
N ALA A 9 -17.76 13.15 8.71
CA ALA A 9 -16.71 12.60 7.88
C ALA A 9 -17.30 11.59 6.90
N ARG A 10 -16.80 11.61 5.66
CA ARG A 10 -17.21 10.67 4.61
C ARG A 10 -15.97 10.01 4.02
N PHE A 11 -15.88 8.70 4.16
CA PHE A 11 -14.86 7.92 3.43
C PHE A 11 -15.38 7.57 2.05
N VAL A 12 -14.48 7.59 1.06
CA VAL A 12 -14.79 7.32 -0.33
C VAL A 12 -13.83 6.27 -0.86
N CYS A 13 -14.36 5.18 -1.42
CA CYS A 13 -13.59 4.23 -2.20
C CYS A 13 -13.92 4.43 -3.68
N VAL A 14 -12.90 4.45 -4.53
CA VAL A 14 -13.07 4.41 -5.99
C VAL A 14 -12.38 3.16 -6.51
N MET A 15 -13.13 2.29 -7.18
CA MET A 15 -12.61 1.12 -7.86
C MET A 15 -12.67 1.33 -9.37
N ALA A 16 -11.60 1.00 -10.09
CA ALA A 16 -11.54 1.06 -11.53
C ALA A 16 -11.23 -0.33 -12.10
N LEU A 17 -12.04 -0.77 -13.06
CA LEU A 17 -11.79 -1.94 -13.87
C LEU A 17 -11.19 -1.49 -15.19
N ALA A 18 -10.04 -2.03 -15.59
CA ALA A 18 -9.39 -1.65 -16.83
C ALA A 18 -9.05 -2.87 -17.70
N ALA A 19 -9.19 -2.68 -19.01
CA ALA A 19 -8.76 -3.64 -20.02
C ALA A 19 -7.23 -3.66 -20.11
N PRO A 20 -6.63 -4.81 -20.39
CA PRO A 20 -5.23 -4.84 -20.81
C PRO A 20 -5.05 -3.97 -22.07
N PRO A 21 -3.86 -3.37 -22.27
CA PRO A 21 -3.56 -2.65 -23.51
C PRO A 21 -3.75 -3.59 -24.72
N PRO A 22 -4.17 -3.06 -25.88
CA PRO A 22 -4.35 -3.88 -27.08
C PRO A 22 -3.02 -4.56 -27.43
N SER A 23 -3.07 -5.88 -27.64
CA SER A 23 -1.93 -6.66 -28.11
C SER A 23 -1.70 -6.37 -29.58
N GLY A 24 -0.84 -5.41 -29.88
CA GLY A 24 -0.42 -5.09 -31.25
C GLY A 24 0.84 -4.27 -31.19
N ASP A 25 1.99 -4.95 -31.14
CA ASP A 25 3.27 -4.53 -31.71
C ASP A 25 4.28 -5.65 -31.43
N THR A 26 4.31 -6.64 -32.33
CA THR A 26 5.47 -7.51 -32.49
C THR A 26 6.53 -6.71 -33.25
N HIS A 27 7.47 -6.08 -32.54
CA HIS A 27 8.72 -5.66 -33.16
C HIS A 27 9.47 -6.90 -33.66
N PRO A 28 9.86 -6.98 -34.94
CA PRO A 28 10.73 -8.05 -35.41
C PRO A 28 12.14 -7.78 -34.86
N GLY A 29 12.56 -8.56 -33.86
CA GLY A 29 13.93 -8.56 -33.35
C GLY A 29 14.19 -7.93 -31.98
N GLY A 30 13.17 -7.46 -31.26
CA GLY A 30 13.32 -6.96 -29.88
C GLY A 30 12.83 -7.98 -28.85
N THR A 31 13.59 -8.20 -27.77
CA THR A 31 13.13 -8.91 -26.57
C THR A 31 11.76 -8.35 -26.12
N PRO A 32 10.77 -9.20 -25.79
CA PRO A 32 9.45 -8.73 -25.41
C PRO A 32 9.55 -7.74 -24.24
N SER A 33 8.88 -6.59 -24.34
CA SER A 33 8.84 -5.59 -23.27
C SER A 33 8.51 -6.27 -21.93
N GLN A 34 9.28 -5.96 -20.89
CA GLN A 34 9.20 -6.55 -19.53
C GLN A 34 7.84 -6.35 -18.81
N TRP A 35 6.85 -5.80 -19.50
CA TRP A 35 5.58 -5.30 -18.96
C TRP A 35 4.37 -6.09 -19.46
N GLN A 36 4.59 -7.11 -20.30
CA GLN A 36 3.58 -8.13 -20.59
C GLN A 36 3.77 -9.32 -19.64
N THR A 37 3.32 -9.20 -18.40
CA THR A 37 3.18 -10.35 -17.48
C THR A 37 1.74 -10.84 -17.44
N ARG A 38 1.57 -12.17 -17.54
CA ARG A 38 0.28 -12.87 -17.38
C ARG A 38 -0.31 -12.55 -16.00
N ARG A 39 -1.52 -11.98 -15.96
CA ARG A 39 -2.33 -11.82 -14.73
C ARG A 39 -2.53 -13.18 -14.07
N VAL A 40 -1.94 -13.41 -12.90
CA VAL A 40 -2.30 -14.53 -12.02
C VAL A 40 -2.97 -13.96 -10.78
N VAL A 41 -4.31 -14.01 -10.74
CA VAL A 41 -5.10 -13.59 -9.58
C VAL A 41 -5.04 -14.71 -8.53
N LYS A 42 -4.24 -14.56 -7.48
CA LYS A 42 -4.30 -15.45 -6.31
C LYS A 42 -5.20 -14.84 -5.24
N LYS A 43 -6.40 -15.41 -5.08
CA LYS A 43 -7.36 -15.05 -4.03
C LYS A 43 -7.06 -15.88 -2.79
N ARG A 44 -6.74 -15.26 -1.64
CA ARG A 44 -6.86 -15.96 -0.35
C ARG A 44 -8.32 -15.95 0.08
N HIS A 45 -8.83 -17.14 0.44
CA HIS A 45 -10.03 -17.30 1.23
C HIS A 45 -9.63 -17.22 2.71
N THR A 46 -9.55 -16.01 3.23
CA THR A 46 -9.63 -15.72 4.67
C THR A 46 -10.61 -14.56 4.82
N ASP A 47 -11.22 -14.38 5.99
CA ASP A 47 -12.24 -13.35 6.28
C ASP A 47 -11.73 -11.88 6.21
N LEU A 48 -10.62 -11.67 5.50
CA LEU A 48 -9.82 -10.45 5.39
C LEU A 48 -9.76 -9.98 3.93
N LEU A 49 -9.39 -8.70 3.74
CA LEU A 49 -9.42 -8.02 2.46
C LEU A 49 -8.64 -8.79 1.36
N PRO A 50 -9.13 -8.83 0.12
CA PRO A 50 -8.38 -9.46 -0.96
C PRO A 50 -7.12 -8.64 -1.27
N HIS A 51 -5.95 -9.22 -0.98
CA HIS A 51 -4.67 -8.71 -1.49
C HIS A 51 -4.56 -9.05 -2.98
N TRP A 52 -4.36 -8.03 -3.81
CA TRP A 52 -4.23 -8.21 -5.24
C TRP A 52 -2.75 -8.46 -5.54
N GLU A 53 -2.41 -9.65 -6.04
CA GLU A 53 -1.05 -9.99 -6.47
C GLU A 53 -0.97 -9.97 -8.00
N GLN A 54 0.05 -9.29 -8.51
CA GLN A 54 0.50 -9.31 -9.90
C GLN A 54 2.02 -9.55 -9.94
N ASP A 55 2.44 -10.55 -10.72
CA ASP A 55 3.84 -10.90 -10.92
C ASP A 55 4.63 -9.72 -11.52
N GLY A 56 5.76 -9.40 -10.89
CA GLY A 56 6.64 -8.29 -11.29
C GLY A 56 6.10 -6.88 -11.00
N ALA A 57 4.95 -6.76 -10.34
CA ALA A 57 4.43 -5.45 -9.95
C ALA A 57 5.28 -4.78 -8.85
N ILE A 58 5.16 -3.46 -8.75
CA ILE A 58 5.73 -2.68 -7.65
C ILE A 58 4.68 -2.59 -6.54
N TYR A 59 5.03 -3.00 -5.34
CA TYR A 59 4.16 -2.97 -4.16
C TYR A 59 4.62 -1.90 -3.19
N SER A 60 3.69 -1.05 -2.80
CA SER A 60 3.75 -0.21 -1.61
C SER A 60 3.15 -0.98 -0.44
N ILE A 61 3.92 -1.20 0.62
CA ILE A 61 3.49 -1.88 1.84
C ILE A 61 3.71 -1.00 3.06
N THR A 62 2.75 -1.06 3.99
CA THR A 62 2.92 -0.56 5.35
C THR A 62 2.49 -1.62 6.36
N PHE A 63 3.35 -1.95 7.33
CA PHE A 63 2.99 -2.81 8.45
C PHE A 63 3.38 -2.17 9.79
N CYS A 64 2.58 -2.39 10.83
CA CYS A 64 2.71 -1.69 12.11
C CYS A 64 2.90 -2.65 13.27
N LEU A 65 3.56 -2.15 14.32
CA LEU A 65 3.58 -2.81 15.62
C LEU A 65 2.15 -2.97 16.15
N LEU A 66 1.93 -4.05 16.90
CA LEU A 66 0.70 -4.23 17.66
C LEU A 66 0.56 -3.16 18.75
N LYS A 67 1.68 -2.78 19.38
CA LYS A 67 1.76 -1.74 20.41
C LYS A 67 3.19 -1.27 20.66
N GLY A 68 3.32 -0.07 21.22
CA GLY A 68 4.59 0.49 21.66
C GLY A 68 5.47 0.94 20.50
N THR A 69 6.78 1.03 20.76
CA THR A 69 7.78 1.48 19.79
C THR A 69 8.98 0.54 19.76
N LEU A 70 9.72 0.56 18.66
CA LEU A 70 11.02 -0.06 18.46
C LEU A 70 12.13 0.85 19.01
N SER A 71 13.14 0.27 19.64
CA SER A 71 14.42 0.94 19.90
C SER A 71 15.24 1.07 18.62
N ASP A 72 16.31 1.85 18.65
CA ASP A 72 17.22 2.05 17.51
C ASP A 72 17.84 0.73 17.02
N SER A 73 18.28 -0.14 17.94
CA SER A 73 18.83 -1.45 17.58
C SER A 73 17.79 -2.38 16.97
N GLU A 74 16.54 -2.30 17.44
CA GLU A 74 15.43 -3.06 16.87
C GLU A 74 15.02 -2.52 15.49
N ARG A 75 15.04 -1.19 15.30
CA ARG A 75 14.79 -0.58 13.99
C ARG A 75 15.85 -0.99 12.98
N GLN A 76 17.13 -1.02 13.39
CA GLN A 76 18.21 -1.52 12.54
C GLN A 76 17.98 -2.99 12.15
N LEU A 77 17.63 -3.83 13.12
CA LEU A 77 17.32 -5.25 12.87
C LEU A 77 16.18 -5.42 11.86
N VAL A 78 15.13 -4.61 11.98
CA VAL A 78 14.00 -4.62 11.05
C VAL A 78 14.42 -4.14 9.66
N LEU A 79 15.25 -3.09 9.57
CA LEU A 79 15.77 -2.61 8.29
C LEU A 79 16.61 -3.68 7.61
N ASP A 80 17.52 -4.33 8.34
CA ASP A 80 18.35 -5.43 7.83
C ASP A 80 17.48 -6.58 7.30
N ALA A 81 16.40 -6.92 8.01
CA ALA A 81 15.44 -7.93 7.56
C ALA A 81 14.67 -7.50 6.30
N CYS A 82 14.32 -6.22 6.17
CA CYS A 82 13.68 -5.68 4.97
C CYS A 82 14.61 -5.74 3.76
N LEU A 83 15.91 -5.52 3.95
CA LEU A 83 16.93 -5.51 2.90
C LEU A 83 17.58 -6.87 2.66
N HIS A 84 17.34 -7.86 3.51
CA HIS A 84 17.99 -9.18 3.43
C HIS A 84 17.90 -9.84 2.05
N TRP A 85 16.77 -9.67 1.36
CA TRP A 85 16.51 -10.24 0.05
C TRP A 85 16.79 -9.29 -1.12
N HIS A 86 17.34 -8.10 -0.84
CA HIS A 86 17.69 -7.11 -1.84
C HIS A 86 19.02 -7.47 -2.54
N PRO A 87 19.13 -7.33 -3.88
CA PRO A 87 18.06 -7.20 -4.87
C PRO A 87 17.53 -8.55 -5.40
N SER A 88 18.04 -9.68 -4.92
CA SER A 88 17.91 -11.01 -5.55
C SER A 88 16.50 -11.61 -5.55
N ARG A 89 15.73 -11.46 -4.47
CA ARG A 89 14.32 -11.91 -4.40
C ARG A 89 13.34 -10.76 -4.31
N LEU A 90 13.73 -9.69 -3.63
CA LEU A 90 12.94 -8.47 -3.51
C LEU A 90 13.82 -7.29 -3.91
N ARG A 91 13.56 -6.67 -5.05
CA ARG A 91 14.19 -5.40 -5.37
C ARG A 91 13.51 -4.31 -4.55
N VAL A 92 14.09 -3.99 -3.40
CA VAL A 92 13.64 -2.92 -2.50
C VAL A 92 14.06 -1.56 -3.06
N HIS A 93 13.07 -0.77 -3.47
CA HIS A 93 13.27 0.59 -3.96
C HIS A 93 13.54 1.55 -2.79
N ILE A 94 12.74 1.44 -1.73
CA ILE A 94 12.95 2.13 -0.46
C ILE A 94 12.33 1.30 0.68
N ALA A 95 13.01 1.25 1.82
CA ALA A 95 12.44 0.82 3.09
C ALA A 95 12.69 1.89 4.14
N VAL A 96 11.67 2.24 4.93
CA VAL A 96 11.75 3.22 6.02
C VAL A 96 11.15 2.60 7.27
N VAL A 97 11.97 2.42 8.31
CA VAL A 97 11.54 1.85 9.58
C VAL A 97 11.31 2.97 10.58
N MET A 98 10.04 3.26 10.86
CA MET A 98 9.60 4.22 11.87
C MET A 98 9.60 3.56 13.26
N PRO A 99 9.46 4.33 14.36
CA PRO A 99 9.37 3.77 15.70
C PRO A 99 8.23 2.76 15.88
N ASP A 100 7.09 2.92 15.21
CA ASP A 100 5.89 2.10 15.40
C ASP A 100 5.40 1.37 14.13
N HIS A 101 5.97 1.67 12.96
CA HIS A 101 5.58 1.05 11.69
C HIS A 101 6.72 1.05 10.67
N VAL A 102 6.53 0.34 9.57
CA VAL A 102 7.49 0.22 8.48
C VAL A 102 6.79 0.50 7.17
N HIS A 103 7.43 1.30 6.32
CA HIS A 103 7.04 1.53 4.93
C HIS A 103 8.03 0.85 3.98
N MET A 104 7.54 0.09 3.01
CA MET A 104 8.36 -0.57 1.99
C MET A 104 7.79 -0.36 0.60
N LEU A 105 8.65 -0.03 -0.35
CA LEU A 105 8.34 -0.03 -1.78
C LEU A 105 9.28 -1.04 -2.44
N PHE A 106 8.75 -2.11 -3.04
CA PHE A 106 9.60 -3.14 -3.65
C PHE A 106 8.95 -3.86 -4.84
N THR A 107 9.78 -4.53 -5.63
CA THR A 107 9.38 -5.40 -6.73
C THR A 107 9.88 -6.83 -6.48
N PRO A 108 8.99 -7.82 -6.31
CA PRO A 108 9.40 -9.23 -6.30
C PRO A 108 10.17 -9.57 -7.57
N GLN A 109 11.22 -10.37 -7.47
CA GLN A 109 12.02 -10.79 -8.62
C GLN A 109 11.71 -12.22 -9.03
N ARG A 110 11.65 -12.47 -10.33
CA ARG A 110 11.47 -13.83 -10.87
C ARG A 110 12.68 -14.68 -10.52
N GLN A 111 12.44 -15.84 -9.90
CA GLN A 111 13.49 -16.77 -9.52
C GLN A 111 13.84 -17.72 -10.68
N ALA A 112 14.95 -18.46 -10.54
CA ALA A 112 15.48 -19.33 -11.59
C ALA A 112 14.51 -20.46 -11.99
N ASP A 113 13.71 -20.95 -11.05
CA ASP A 113 12.62 -21.92 -11.27
C ASP A 113 11.36 -21.30 -11.89
N GLY A 114 11.41 -20.01 -12.20
CA GLY A 114 10.32 -19.25 -12.80
C GLY A 114 9.27 -18.73 -11.84
N HIS A 115 9.38 -19.00 -10.53
CA HIS A 115 8.42 -18.52 -9.54
C HIS A 115 8.66 -17.05 -9.15
N TRP A 116 7.58 -16.36 -8.77
CA TRP A 116 7.66 -15.04 -8.14
C TRP A 116 7.39 -15.18 -6.65
N PRO A 117 8.22 -14.60 -5.77
CA PRO A 117 7.91 -14.52 -4.35
C PRO A 117 6.58 -13.81 -4.12
N SER A 118 5.65 -14.47 -3.43
CA SER A 118 4.36 -13.87 -3.07
C SER A 118 4.51 -12.78 -2.00
N LEU A 119 3.51 -11.90 -1.92
CA LEU A 119 3.49 -10.84 -0.92
C LEU A 119 3.43 -11.43 0.49
N ALA A 120 2.60 -12.45 0.66
CA ALA A 120 2.47 -13.15 1.92
C ALA A 120 3.76 -13.88 2.34
N TRP A 121 4.52 -14.43 1.39
CA TRP A 121 5.84 -14.99 1.69
C TRP A 121 6.80 -13.91 2.17
N ALA A 122 6.86 -12.77 1.47
CA ALA A 122 7.73 -11.66 1.87
C ALA A 122 7.38 -11.15 3.27
N MET A 123 6.09 -10.95 3.54
CA MET A 123 5.61 -10.51 4.85
C MET A 123 5.86 -11.53 5.95
N GLN A 124 5.65 -12.82 5.67
CA GLN A 124 5.98 -13.88 6.63
C GLN A 124 7.48 -13.94 6.92
N SER A 125 8.32 -13.81 5.90
CA SER A 125 9.78 -13.80 6.04
C SER A 125 10.25 -12.63 6.90
N ILE A 126 9.69 -11.43 6.70
CA ILE A 126 10.13 -10.21 7.40
C ILE A 126 9.49 -10.12 8.78
N LYS A 127 8.15 -10.10 8.87
CA LYS A 127 7.40 -9.94 10.14
C LYS A 127 7.63 -11.14 11.07
N GLY A 128 7.68 -12.35 10.53
CA GLY A 128 7.89 -13.57 11.32
C GLY A 128 9.30 -13.64 11.92
N PHE A 129 10.33 -13.31 11.13
CA PHE A 129 11.72 -13.27 11.60
C PHE A 129 11.92 -12.17 12.65
N THR A 130 11.55 -10.94 12.31
CA THR A 130 11.73 -9.77 13.20
C THR A 130 10.92 -9.91 14.48
N GLY A 131 9.66 -10.38 14.39
CA GLY A 131 8.80 -10.61 15.54
C GLY A 131 9.42 -11.59 16.53
N ARG A 132 9.95 -12.71 16.05
CA ARG A 132 10.64 -13.69 16.90
C ARG A 132 11.90 -13.10 17.53
N ARG A 133 12.75 -12.47 16.72
CA ARG A 133 14.06 -12.00 17.17
C ARG A 133 13.97 -10.86 18.18
N ILE A 134 13.03 -9.93 17.98
CA ILE A 134 12.81 -8.83 18.92
C ILE A 134 12.18 -9.34 20.22
N ASN A 135 11.26 -10.29 20.16
CA ASN A 135 10.73 -10.94 21.37
C ASN A 135 11.83 -11.59 22.21
N GLU A 136 12.76 -12.32 21.56
CA GLU A 136 13.94 -12.88 22.23
C GLU A 136 14.80 -11.78 22.90
N LEU A 137 15.07 -10.69 22.19
CA LEU A 137 15.85 -9.55 22.72
C LEU A 137 15.15 -8.85 23.90
N ARG A 138 13.83 -8.78 23.87
CA ARG A 138 13.00 -8.19 24.93
C ARG A 138 12.71 -9.17 26.09
N GLY A 139 13.07 -10.45 25.96
CA GLY A 139 12.72 -11.49 26.93
C GLY A 139 11.20 -11.72 27.05
N CYS A 140 10.44 -11.45 25.99
CA CYS A 140 8.98 -11.60 25.98
C CYS A 140 8.51 -12.62 24.94
N THR A 141 7.24 -13.00 25.00
CA THR A 141 6.59 -13.89 24.03
C THR A 141 5.29 -13.26 23.53
N GLY A 142 4.83 -13.65 22.34
CA GLY A 142 3.59 -13.14 21.75
C GLY A 142 3.78 -12.48 20.38
N ARG A 143 2.75 -11.75 19.93
CA ARG A 143 2.78 -11.06 18.63
C ARG A 143 3.40 -9.67 18.77
N LEU A 144 4.42 -9.39 17.96
CA LEU A 144 5.03 -8.07 17.87
C LEU A 144 4.27 -7.17 16.88
N TRP A 145 3.95 -7.70 15.71
CA TRP A 145 3.29 -6.99 14.61
C TRP A 145 1.79 -7.22 14.65
N LEU A 146 1.02 -6.27 14.12
CA LEU A 146 -0.36 -6.54 13.71
C LEU A 146 -0.37 -7.67 12.67
N ASP A 147 -1.42 -8.49 12.63
CA ASP A 147 -1.52 -9.59 11.66
C ASP A 147 -1.56 -9.04 10.22
N GLU A 148 -2.39 -8.02 10.00
CA GLU A 148 -2.59 -7.37 8.71
C GLU A 148 -1.45 -6.41 8.34
N TYR A 149 -1.42 -6.05 7.06
CA TYR A 149 -0.59 -4.99 6.50
C TYR A 149 -1.37 -4.28 5.40
N PHE A 150 -1.10 -3.00 5.17
CA PHE A 150 -1.66 -2.26 4.06
C PHE A 150 -0.77 -2.48 2.83
N ASP A 151 -1.37 -2.88 1.71
CA ASP A 151 -0.70 -3.01 0.42
C ASP A 151 -1.41 -2.20 -0.67
N HIS A 152 -0.61 -1.77 -1.65
CA HIS A 152 -1.09 -1.10 -2.84
C HIS A 152 -0.15 -1.37 -4.02
N ILE A 153 -0.69 -1.80 -5.16
CA ILE A 153 0.08 -1.93 -6.40
C ILE A 153 0.24 -0.53 -7.01
N VAL A 154 1.48 -0.13 -7.19
CA VAL A 154 1.86 1.09 -7.91
C VAL A 154 1.68 0.88 -9.42
N ARG A 155 0.93 1.77 -10.06
CA ARG A 155 0.37 1.59 -11.41
C ARG A 155 1.15 2.32 -12.48
N ASP A 156 1.81 3.40 -12.10
CA ASP A 156 2.60 4.23 -13.01
C ASP A 156 3.77 4.89 -12.29
N GLU A 157 4.64 5.52 -13.06
CA GLU A 157 5.85 6.18 -12.58
C GLU A 157 5.55 7.38 -11.66
N ARG A 158 4.46 8.11 -11.91
CA ARG A 158 4.11 9.25 -11.07
C ARG A 158 3.72 8.80 -9.68
N GLU A 159 2.87 7.79 -9.60
CA GLU A 159 2.50 7.15 -8.35
C GLU A 159 3.72 6.55 -7.63
N TYR A 160 4.66 5.96 -8.38
CA TYR A 160 5.92 5.47 -7.84
C TYR A 160 6.69 6.58 -7.10
N PHE A 161 6.91 7.73 -7.74
CA PHE A 161 7.63 8.84 -7.11
C PHE A 161 6.84 9.50 -5.99
N GLU A 162 5.51 9.56 -6.08
CA GLU A 162 4.64 10.03 -4.99
C GLU A 162 4.79 9.16 -3.74
N VAL A 163 4.72 7.84 -3.89
CA VAL A 163 4.89 6.89 -2.79
C VAL A 163 6.31 6.94 -2.23
N LEU A 164 7.32 6.91 -3.10
CA LEU A 164 8.73 6.92 -2.70
C LEU A 164 9.05 8.20 -1.89
N ARG A 165 8.59 9.36 -2.37
CA ARG A 165 8.73 10.63 -1.67
C ARG A 165 7.95 10.64 -0.37
N TYR A 166 6.71 10.16 -0.36
CA TYR A 166 5.92 10.07 0.86
C TYR A 166 6.67 9.27 1.92
N PHE A 167 7.20 8.09 1.58
CA PHE A 167 7.98 7.26 2.51
C PHE A 167 9.24 7.97 3.00
N ALA A 168 10.04 8.54 2.11
CA ALA A 168 11.24 9.29 2.47
C ALA A 168 10.92 10.47 3.41
N ASP A 169 9.82 11.19 3.19
CA ASP A 169 9.44 12.37 3.97
C ASP A 169 8.84 12.04 5.35
N ASN A 170 8.43 10.79 5.61
CA ASN A 170 7.78 10.42 6.87
C ASN A 170 8.63 10.70 8.12
N PRO A 171 9.92 10.32 8.18
CA PRO A 171 10.82 10.69 9.28
C PRO A 171 10.90 12.20 9.51
N VAL A 172 10.97 12.99 8.42
CA VAL A 172 11.05 14.45 8.50
C VAL A 172 9.75 15.06 9.04
N ARG A 173 8.60 14.58 8.54
CA ARG A 173 7.27 14.99 9.03
C ARG A 173 7.05 14.65 10.50
N GLN A 174 7.65 13.56 10.98
CA GLN A 174 7.63 13.19 12.40
C GLN A 174 8.75 13.84 13.24
N LYS A 175 9.55 14.72 12.64
CA LYS A 175 10.68 15.42 13.29
C LYS A 175 11.74 14.45 13.85
N LEU A 176 11.93 13.31 13.20
CA LEU A 176 12.98 12.34 13.51
C LEU A 176 14.30 12.65 12.79
N ALA A 177 14.26 13.49 11.76
CA ALA A 177 15.42 14.02 11.03
C ALA A 177 15.04 15.35 10.35
N GLU A 178 16.02 16.21 10.05
CA GLU A 178 15.79 17.42 9.26
C GLU A 178 15.73 17.09 7.77
N HIS A 179 16.55 16.14 7.33
CA HIS A 179 16.51 15.59 5.98
C HIS A 179 16.39 14.06 6.01
N TRP A 180 15.64 13.48 5.06
CA TRP A 180 15.33 12.04 5.08
C TRP A 180 16.56 11.12 4.99
N LEU A 181 17.64 11.56 4.33
CA LEU A 181 18.90 10.80 4.27
C LEU A 181 19.67 10.78 5.60
N GLU A 182 19.35 11.68 6.52
CA GLU A 182 19.96 11.71 7.86
C GLU A 182 19.26 10.73 8.80
N TYR A 183 18.05 10.28 8.44
CA TYR A 183 17.35 9.27 9.21
C TYR A 183 18.03 7.90 9.01
N PRO A 184 18.64 7.29 10.06
CA PRO A 184 19.50 6.12 9.88
C PRO A 184 18.75 4.87 9.40
N PHE A 185 17.44 4.82 9.60
CA PHE A 185 16.62 3.65 9.37
C PHE A 185 15.91 3.70 8.01
N VAL A 186 16.60 4.24 7.00
CA VAL A 186 16.21 4.24 5.57
C VAL A 186 17.20 3.40 4.77
N GLY A 187 16.70 2.60 3.83
CA GLY A 187 17.56 1.82 2.94
C GLY A 187 16.89 1.44 1.61
N GLY A 188 17.59 0.62 0.84
CA GLY A 188 17.19 0.19 -0.50
C GLY A 188 17.85 1.01 -1.60
N GLU A 189 17.43 0.74 -2.84
CA GLU A 189 18.06 1.26 -4.05
C GLU A 189 18.10 2.80 -4.11
N VAL A 190 17.13 3.49 -3.50
CA VAL A 190 17.11 4.97 -3.45
C VAL A 190 18.35 5.54 -2.75
N VAL A 191 18.82 4.90 -1.67
CA VAL A 191 19.99 5.36 -0.91
C VAL A 191 21.25 5.09 -1.70
N GLU A 192 21.38 3.89 -2.28
CA GLU A 192 22.50 3.50 -3.13
C GLU A 192 22.64 4.44 -4.34
N ARG A 193 21.54 4.74 -5.02
CA ARG A 193 21.52 5.62 -6.19
C ARG A 193 21.77 7.08 -5.84
N HIS A 194 21.31 7.55 -4.68
CA HIS A 194 21.63 8.89 -4.22
C HIS A 194 23.14 9.02 -3.98
N GLN A 195 23.75 8.07 -3.27
CA GLN A 195 25.18 8.08 -2.94
C GLN A 195 26.07 7.93 -4.18
N THR A 196 25.69 7.09 -5.14
CA THR A 196 26.54 6.76 -6.31
C THR A 196 26.28 7.64 -7.54
N ARG A 197 25.06 8.18 -7.70
CA ARG A 197 24.63 8.89 -8.92
C ARG A 197 24.04 10.27 -8.67
N GLY A 198 24.01 10.75 -7.42
CA GLY A 198 23.41 12.03 -7.08
C GLY A 198 21.91 12.10 -7.40
N LEU A 199 21.21 10.96 -7.42
CA LEU A 199 19.80 10.88 -7.77
C LEU A 199 18.98 11.75 -6.82
N LYS A 200 18.26 12.74 -7.36
CA LYS A 200 17.29 13.54 -6.60
C LYS A 200 15.90 12.94 -6.79
N ILE A 201 15.18 12.74 -5.69
CA ILE A 201 13.75 12.45 -5.73
C ILE A 201 13.07 13.70 -6.33
N PRO A 202 12.32 13.58 -7.45
CA PRO A 202 11.70 14.74 -8.07
C PRO A 202 10.81 15.52 -7.10
N ALA A 203 10.95 16.85 -7.10
CA ALA A 203 10.10 17.75 -6.34
C ALA A 203 8.64 17.67 -6.84
N PRO A 204 7.63 17.92 -5.98
CA PRO A 204 6.26 18.14 -6.45
C PRO A 204 6.23 19.25 -7.50
N ARG A 205 5.37 19.14 -8.52
CA ARG A 205 5.10 20.32 -9.36
C ARG A 205 4.24 21.32 -8.59
N GLU A 206 4.48 22.61 -8.79
CA GLU A 206 3.66 23.67 -8.21
C GLU A 206 2.19 23.47 -8.61
N GLY A 207 1.29 23.46 -7.61
CA GLY A 207 -0.15 23.24 -7.80
C GLY A 207 -0.64 21.80 -7.60
N GLU A 208 0.24 20.82 -7.42
CA GLU A 208 -0.14 19.42 -7.14
C GLU A 208 -0.44 19.19 -5.64
N THR A 209 -1.43 19.89 -5.10
CA THR A 209 -2.07 19.46 -3.84
C THR A 209 -3.07 18.35 -4.13
N ARG A 210 -2.74 17.12 -3.70
CA ARG A 210 -3.66 16.00 -3.45
C ARG A 210 -4.60 15.68 -4.63
N GLY A 211 -4.10 14.94 -5.60
CA GLY A 211 -4.94 14.35 -6.65
C GLY A 211 -4.16 13.95 -7.88
N LEU A 212 -4.08 12.64 -8.12
CA LEU A 212 -3.54 12.04 -9.33
C LEU A 212 -4.17 12.70 -10.60
N LYS A 213 -3.46 13.64 -11.25
CA LYS A 213 -3.27 13.71 -12.73
C LYS A 213 -2.22 14.76 -13.16
N GLY A 214 -1.31 14.39 -14.06
CA GLY A 214 -0.33 15.28 -14.74
C GLY A 214 0.70 14.46 -15.56
N PRO A 215 1.06 14.87 -16.81
CA PRO A 215 1.93 14.07 -17.69
C PRO A 215 3.41 14.11 -17.25
N ALA A 216 4.15 13.02 -17.44
CA ALA A 216 5.57 12.88 -17.07
C ALA A 216 6.47 13.93 -17.80
N PRO A 217 7.60 14.36 -17.19
CA PRO A 217 8.57 15.24 -17.85
C PRO A 217 9.39 14.51 -18.92
N ALA A 218 9.75 15.21 -19.98
CA ALA A 218 10.50 14.68 -21.13
C ALA A 218 11.96 14.35 -20.79
N GLY A 219 12.51 13.28 -21.39
CA GLY A 219 13.92 12.88 -21.23
C GLY A 219 14.18 11.53 -20.54
N TRP A 220 13.13 10.78 -20.16
CA TRP A 220 13.20 9.41 -19.61
C TRP A 220 12.40 8.41 -20.47
N GLU A 221 12.11 8.76 -21.73
CA GLU A 221 11.19 8.00 -22.60
C GLU A 221 11.61 6.56 -22.94
N ASP A 222 12.88 6.17 -22.75
CA ASP A 222 13.40 4.89 -23.26
C ASP A 222 13.35 3.69 -22.29
N SER A 223 12.61 3.74 -21.17
CA SER A 223 12.57 2.60 -20.23
C SER A 223 11.26 2.29 -19.52
N ALA A 224 10.22 3.11 -19.66
CA ALA A 224 8.91 2.84 -19.08
C ALA A 224 7.84 2.77 -20.19
N PRO A 225 7.26 1.61 -20.51
CA PRO A 225 6.22 1.54 -21.52
C PRO A 225 4.97 2.25 -21.01
N SER A 226 4.35 2.98 -21.94
CA SER A 226 3.06 3.64 -21.79
C SER A 226 1.94 2.61 -21.59
N LEU A 227 1.80 2.12 -20.36
CA LEU A 227 0.63 1.37 -19.92
C LEU A 227 -0.49 2.38 -19.63
N ASN A 228 -1.18 2.86 -20.66
CA ASN A 228 -2.48 3.53 -20.49
C ASN A 228 -3.59 2.47 -20.59
N PRO A 229 -4.00 1.82 -19.48
CA PRO A 229 -5.05 0.82 -19.53
C PRO A 229 -6.39 1.50 -19.83
N ARG A 230 -7.14 0.99 -20.81
CA ARG A 230 -8.48 1.49 -21.12
C ARG A 230 -9.42 1.14 -19.95
N VAL A 231 -9.82 2.14 -19.17
CA VAL A 231 -10.77 1.94 -18.06
C VAL A 231 -12.14 1.56 -18.62
N LEU A 232 -12.61 0.38 -18.24
CA LEU A 232 -13.88 -0.22 -18.64
C LEU A 232 -15.04 0.18 -17.72
N ALA A 233 -14.76 0.35 -16.43
CA ALA A 233 -15.76 0.79 -15.46
C ALA A 233 -15.09 1.47 -14.27
N ILE A 234 -15.78 2.43 -13.66
CA ILE A 234 -15.41 3.06 -12.39
C ILE A 234 -16.61 2.98 -11.45
N THR A 235 -16.40 2.55 -10.22
CA THR A 235 -17.43 2.55 -9.18
C THR A 235 -16.94 3.32 -7.97
N ARG A 236 -17.88 4.04 -7.35
CA ARG A 236 -17.64 4.83 -6.15
C ARG A 236 -18.52 4.31 -5.03
N GLY A 237 -17.88 4.00 -3.90
CA GLY A 237 -18.57 3.69 -2.66
C GLY A 237 -18.28 4.71 -1.57
N THR A 238 -19.22 4.88 -0.66
CA THR A 238 -19.15 5.91 0.39
C THR A 238 -19.51 5.34 1.75
N PHE A 239 -18.90 5.87 2.80
CA PHE A 239 -19.21 5.51 4.19
C PHE A 239 -19.28 6.77 5.02
N GLU A 240 -20.48 7.12 5.45
CA GLU A 240 -20.76 8.34 6.20
C GLU A 240 -20.73 8.09 7.69
N GLY A 241 -20.19 9.06 8.42
CA GLY A 241 -20.09 8.99 9.86
C GLY A 241 -19.70 10.33 10.47
N ARG A 242 -19.39 10.30 11.76
CA ARG A 242 -18.95 11.45 12.53
C ARG A 242 -17.74 11.10 13.37
N ILE A 243 -16.87 12.06 13.60
CA ILE A 243 -15.79 11.91 14.57
C ILE A 243 -16.36 12.09 15.98
N GLY A 244 -16.17 11.09 16.84
CA GLY A 244 -16.58 11.12 18.24
C GLY A 244 -15.83 12.19 19.05
N LEU A 245 -16.40 12.59 20.19
CA LEU A 245 -15.73 13.54 21.11
C LEU A 245 -14.82 12.79 22.08
N PRO A 246 -13.73 13.44 22.55
CA PRO A 246 -12.95 12.93 23.68
C PRO A 246 -13.84 12.66 24.89
N GLY A 247 -13.72 11.47 25.49
CA GLY A 247 -14.58 11.00 26.59
C GLY A 247 -15.65 10.01 26.15
N ASP A 248 -16.13 10.12 24.90
CA ASP A 248 -17.02 9.12 24.29
C ASP A 248 -16.22 8.07 23.51
N VAL A 249 -15.17 8.48 22.82
CA VAL A 249 -14.27 7.62 22.02
C VAL A 249 -12.81 7.76 22.51
N PRO A 250 -11.91 6.79 22.27
CA PRO A 250 -12.04 5.60 21.42
C PRO A 250 -12.92 4.49 21.99
N ARG A 251 -13.65 3.76 21.13
CA ARG A 251 -14.38 2.52 21.48
C ARG A 251 -14.25 1.45 20.42
N GLY A 252 -14.35 0.18 20.84
CA GLY A 252 -14.27 -0.99 19.97
C GLY A 252 -12.84 -1.50 19.76
N GLU A 253 -12.72 -2.78 19.41
CA GLU A 253 -11.45 -3.48 19.24
C GLU A 253 -11.17 -3.87 17.78
N ASN A 254 -12.16 -3.76 16.89
CA ASN A 254 -12.04 -4.17 15.50
C ASN A 254 -11.49 -3.04 14.60
N GLY A 255 -10.71 -3.35 13.57
CA GLY A 255 -10.22 -2.34 12.62
C GLY A 255 -8.96 -1.60 13.08
N PHE A 256 -8.65 -0.46 12.45
CA PHE A 256 -7.39 0.26 12.64
C PHE A 256 -7.56 1.79 12.49
N GLY A 257 -6.59 2.55 13.01
CA GLY A 257 -6.50 3.99 12.81
C GLY A 257 -7.70 4.76 13.39
N TYR A 258 -8.52 5.37 12.53
CA TYR A 258 -9.65 6.18 12.93
C TYR A 258 -10.89 5.37 13.32
N ASP A 259 -10.88 4.04 13.10
CA ASP A 259 -12.05 3.19 13.34
C ASP A 259 -12.65 3.33 14.74
N PRO A 260 -11.86 3.40 15.83
CA PRO A 260 -12.39 3.63 17.19
C PRO A 260 -12.90 5.04 17.44
N LEU A 261 -12.64 5.98 16.53
CA LEU A 261 -13.06 7.38 16.63
C LEU A 261 -14.23 7.72 15.69
N PHE A 262 -14.51 6.86 14.71
CA PHE A 262 -15.47 7.13 13.64
C PHE A 262 -16.81 6.46 13.94
N LEU A 263 -17.78 7.27 14.36
CA LEU A 263 -19.16 6.88 14.59
C LEU A 263 -19.89 6.68 13.26
N VAL A 264 -20.46 5.49 13.07
CA VAL A 264 -21.08 5.09 11.81
C VAL A 264 -22.51 5.63 11.74
N GLY A 265 -22.86 6.28 10.62
CA GLY A 265 -24.21 6.75 10.37
C GLY A 265 -25.17 5.63 9.96
N PRO A 266 -26.50 5.88 9.98
CA PRO A 266 -27.12 7.17 10.31
C PRO A 266 -27.33 7.42 11.82
N GLU A 267 -27.20 6.41 12.68
CA GLU A 267 -27.53 6.54 14.12
C GLU A 267 -26.37 7.13 14.94
N PHE A 268 -25.12 7.01 14.46
CA PHE A 268 -23.91 7.53 15.12
C PHE A 268 -23.68 7.03 16.55
N VAL A 269 -24.17 5.84 16.88
CA VAL A 269 -24.05 5.23 18.22
C VAL A 269 -22.79 4.36 18.34
N ARG A 270 -22.49 3.59 17.30
CA ARG A 270 -21.36 2.65 17.28
C ARG A 270 -20.20 3.24 16.48
N THR A 271 -18.98 3.02 16.96
CA THR A 271 -17.79 3.27 16.16
C THR A 271 -17.64 2.19 15.09
N SER A 272 -16.89 2.47 14.03
CA SER A 272 -16.51 1.47 13.02
C SER A 272 -15.69 0.32 13.61
N ALA A 273 -15.07 0.53 14.78
CA ALA A 273 -14.36 -0.51 15.53
C ALA A 273 -15.25 -1.37 16.42
N GLU A 274 -16.49 -0.96 16.67
CA GLU A 274 -17.50 -1.75 17.38
C GLU A 274 -18.33 -2.61 16.41
N LEU A 275 -18.15 -2.44 15.09
CA LEU A 275 -18.78 -3.28 14.09
C LEU A 275 -18.05 -4.62 13.97
N GLU A 276 -18.82 -5.70 13.82
CA GLU A 276 -18.27 -6.99 13.42
C GLU A 276 -17.63 -6.89 12.02
N PRO A 277 -16.52 -7.61 11.74
CA PRO A 277 -15.83 -7.53 10.45
C PRO A 277 -16.74 -7.76 9.24
N SER A 278 -17.68 -8.71 9.36
CA SER A 278 -18.64 -9.03 8.29
C SER A 278 -19.67 -7.92 8.05
N GLU A 279 -20.10 -7.24 9.12
CA GLU A 279 -21.01 -6.10 9.07
C GLU A 279 -20.30 -4.89 8.46
N LYS A 280 -19.08 -4.60 8.94
CA LYS A 280 -18.24 -3.53 8.41
C LYS A 280 -17.90 -3.72 6.93
N ASN A 281 -17.58 -4.94 6.51
CA ASN A 281 -17.33 -5.23 5.10
C ASN A 281 -18.54 -4.95 4.22
N ARG A 282 -19.76 -5.14 4.74
CA ARG A 282 -21.00 -4.85 4.02
C ARG A 282 -21.32 -3.36 3.97
N LEU A 283 -21.10 -2.63 5.06
CA LEU A 283 -21.47 -1.22 5.21
C LEU A 283 -20.40 -0.24 4.72
N SER A 284 -19.14 -0.68 4.63
CA SER A 284 -18.03 0.21 4.29
C SER A 284 -18.07 0.72 2.86
N HIS A 285 -17.41 1.84 2.63
CA HIS A 285 -17.19 2.46 1.32
C HIS A 285 -16.54 1.49 0.34
N ARG A 286 -15.68 0.58 0.82
CA ARG A 286 -15.07 -0.48 0.01
C ARG A 286 -16.09 -1.54 -0.39
N GLY A 287 -16.90 -2.02 0.56
CA GLY A 287 -18.00 -2.95 0.31
C GLY A 287 -18.99 -2.44 -0.72
N ASP A 288 -19.42 -1.19 -0.56
CA ASP A 288 -20.31 -0.50 -1.48
C ASP A 288 -19.69 -0.37 -2.89
N ALA A 289 -18.43 0.07 -2.99
CA ALA A 289 -17.72 0.17 -4.27
C ALA A 289 -17.57 -1.21 -4.95
N ALA A 290 -17.29 -2.26 -4.18
CA ALA A 290 -17.13 -3.62 -4.67
C ALA A 290 -18.47 -4.22 -5.16
N ALA A 291 -19.56 -4.02 -4.42
CA ALA A 291 -20.90 -4.45 -4.82
C ALA A 291 -21.32 -3.80 -6.15
N LYS A 292 -21.07 -2.49 -6.28
CA LYS A 292 -21.28 -1.76 -7.54
C LYS A 292 -20.39 -2.30 -8.66
N MET A 293 -19.13 -2.63 -8.37
CA MET A 293 -18.20 -3.18 -9.38
C MET A 293 -18.63 -4.57 -9.84
N LEU A 294 -19.14 -5.40 -8.93
CA LEU A 294 -19.67 -6.72 -9.26
C LEU A 294 -20.86 -6.62 -10.23
N ALA A 295 -21.72 -5.62 -10.07
CA ALA A 295 -22.81 -5.35 -11.01
C ALA A 295 -22.28 -4.96 -12.41
N GLN A 296 -21.25 -4.10 -12.47
CA GLN A 296 -20.59 -3.73 -13.73
C GLN A 296 -19.95 -4.94 -14.42
N LEU A 297 -19.28 -5.82 -13.65
CA LEU A 297 -18.68 -7.05 -14.18
C LEU A 297 -19.73 -8.02 -14.74
N ARG A 298 -20.89 -8.13 -14.10
CA ARG A 298 -22.00 -8.97 -14.61
C ARG A 298 -22.52 -8.45 -15.95
N LEU A 299 -22.69 -7.13 -16.10
CA LEU A 299 -23.12 -6.48 -17.34
C LEU A 299 -22.10 -6.64 -18.47
N LEU A 300 -20.82 -6.46 -18.17
CA LEU A 300 -19.74 -6.65 -19.16
C LEU A 300 -19.60 -8.11 -19.59
N ARG A 301 -19.90 -9.07 -18.70
CA ARG A 301 -19.90 -10.50 -19.04
C ARG A 301 -21.04 -10.86 -19.99
N THR A 302 -22.21 -10.26 -19.84
CA THR A 302 -23.37 -10.53 -20.73
C THR A 302 -23.14 -9.98 -22.13
N ARG A 303 -22.59 -8.75 -22.25
CA ARG A 303 -22.27 -8.11 -23.54
C ARG A 303 -21.16 -8.77 -24.36
N LYS A 304 -20.44 -9.74 -23.79
CA LYS A 304 -19.37 -10.48 -24.47
C LYS A 304 -19.85 -11.85 -24.99
N LEU A 305 -21.09 -12.23 -24.68
CA LEU A 305 -21.73 -13.49 -25.06
C LEU A 305 -22.77 -13.32 -26.18
N GLU A 306 -23.06 -12.08 -26.59
CA GLU A 306 -23.78 -11.70 -27.81
C GLU A 306 -22.77 -11.35 -28.91
#